data_AF-A0A3D5ULK5-F1
#
_entry.id   AF-A0A3D5ULK5-F1
#
_cell.length_a   1.000
_cell.length_b   1.000
_cell.length_c   1.000
_cell.angle_alpha   90.00
_cell.angle_beta   90.00
_cell.angle_gamma   90.00
#
_symmetry.space_group_name_H-M   'P 1'
#
loop_
_entity.id
_entity.type
_entity.pdbx_description
1 polymer ?
#
loop_
_entity_poly.entity_id
_entity_poly.type
_entity_poly.pdbx_seq_one_letter_code
_entity_poly.pdbx_strand_id
1 'polypeptide(L)'
;NGKRARYTHEMPIDAYTGDAVCLPIDIEPWGLIGPKELEEGCKKVGIKPEELEGMVVALDTGMHKYFDDSKAYYHYAAGTGVEAGKWFVKHKVKCVAM
;
A
#
# COMPACT_ATOMS: atom_id res chain seq x y z
N ASN A 1 1.68 16.90 -15.36
CA ASN A 1 2.06 17.69 -16.56
C ASN A 1 0.91 17.79 -17.59
N GLY A 2 -0.35 17.59 -17.19
CA GLY A 2 -1.50 17.67 -18.11
C GLY A 2 -1.65 16.52 -19.11
N LYS A 3 -0.72 15.54 -19.14
CA LYS A 3 -0.88 14.34 -19.98
C LYS A 3 -1.94 13.43 -19.38
N ARG A 4 -2.80 12.88 -20.25
CA ARG A 4 -3.80 11.87 -19.89
C ARG A 4 -3.13 10.66 -19.24
N ALA A 5 -3.69 10.15 -18.16
CA ALA A 5 -3.29 8.86 -17.61
C ALA A 5 -3.68 7.73 -18.58
N ARG A 6 -2.84 6.69 -18.67
CA ARG A 6 -3.14 5.49 -19.45
C ARG A 6 -4.32 4.74 -18.83
N TYR A 7 -5.18 4.15 -19.65
CA TYR A 7 -6.18 3.19 -19.21
C TYR A 7 -5.54 1.83 -18.95
N THR A 8 -6.21 0.97 -18.19
CA THR A 8 -5.70 -0.37 -17.84
C THR A 8 -5.30 -1.20 -19.06
N HIS A 9 -6.05 -1.14 -20.17
CA HIS A 9 -5.72 -1.88 -21.41
C HIS A 9 -4.54 -1.28 -22.20
N GLU A 10 -4.11 -0.07 -21.87
CA GLU A 10 -2.94 0.60 -22.45
C GLU A 10 -1.69 0.43 -21.57
N MET A 11 -1.86 -0.08 -20.35
CA MET A 11 -0.79 -0.33 -19.40
C MET A 11 -0.18 -1.70 -19.69
N PRO A 12 1.15 -1.81 -19.84
CA PRO A 12 1.81 -3.11 -19.88
C PRO A 12 1.60 -3.85 -18.55
N ILE A 13 1.56 -5.19 -18.60
CA ILE A 13 1.36 -6.02 -17.41
C ILE A 13 2.46 -5.81 -16.35
N ASP A 14 3.67 -5.46 -16.79
CA ASP A 14 4.83 -5.18 -15.93
C ASP A 14 4.65 -3.99 -14.99
N ALA A 15 3.67 -3.12 -15.28
CA ALA A 15 3.28 -2.03 -14.41
C ALA A 15 2.57 -2.51 -13.13
N TYR A 16 2.05 -3.74 -13.15
CA TYR A 16 1.34 -4.38 -12.04
C TYR A 16 2.12 -5.54 -11.41
N THR A 17 3.25 -5.96 -12.01
CA THR A 17 4.03 -7.13 -11.58
C THR A 17 5.49 -6.81 -11.33
N GLY A 18 6.15 -7.62 -10.50
CA GLY A 18 7.58 -7.52 -10.21
C GLY A 18 7.88 -8.04 -8.81
N ASP A 19 9.05 -7.69 -8.31
CA ASP A 19 9.41 -7.96 -6.92
C ASP A 19 8.43 -7.25 -5.98
N ALA A 20 8.02 -7.95 -4.94
CA ALA A 20 7.00 -7.49 -4.02
C ALA A 20 7.43 -7.67 -2.57
N VAL A 21 6.97 -6.76 -1.72
CA VAL A 21 7.11 -6.88 -0.27
C VAL A 21 5.73 -6.75 0.38
N CYS A 22 5.47 -7.59 1.37
CA CYS A 22 4.28 -7.50 2.20
C CYS A 22 4.66 -6.79 3.50
N LEU A 23 4.11 -5.61 3.76
CA LEU A 23 4.36 -4.84 4.97
C LEU A 23 3.23 -5.10 5.98
N PRO A 24 3.53 -5.64 7.17
CA PRO A 24 2.54 -5.76 8.23
C PRO A 24 2.24 -4.38 8.82
N ILE A 25 0.97 -3.98 8.76
CA ILE A 25 0.50 -2.69 9.26
C ILE A 25 -0.30 -2.90 10.54
N ASP A 26 0.25 -2.42 11.66
CA ASP A 26 -0.49 -2.37 12.92
C ASP A 26 -1.23 -1.04 12.98
N ILE A 27 -2.55 -1.09 12.88
CA ILE A 27 -3.38 0.11 12.94
C ILE A 27 -4.73 -0.20 13.58
N GLU A 28 -5.26 0.80 14.28
CA GLU A 28 -6.58 0.73 14.90
C GLU A 28 -7.71 0.85 13.85
N PRO A 29 -8.92 0.36 14.15
CA PRO A 29 -10.10 0.56 13.31
C PRO A 29 -10.29 2.03 12.91
N TRP A 30 -10.63 2.29 11.65
CA TRP A 30 -10.68 3.63 11.03
C TRP A 30 -9.36 4.41 10.97
N GLY A 31 -8.25 3.81 11.39
CA GLY A 31 -6.97 4.48 11.37
C GLY A 31 -6.53 4.85 9.96
N LEU A 32 -5.83 5.97 9.87
CA LEU A 32 -5.28 6.48 8.62
C LEU A 32 -3.80 6.13 8.55
N ILE A 33 -3.44 5.21 7.65
CA ILE A 33 -2.07 4.76 7.44
C ILE A 33 -1.25 5.94 6.88
N GLY A 34 -0.15 6.26 7.56
CA GLY A 34 0.79 7.30 7.18
C GLY A 34 2.25 6.80 7.12
N PRO A 35 3.21 7.72 6.98
CA PRO A 35 4.63 7.38 6.90
C PRO A 35 5.14 6.56 8.10
N LYS A 36 4.64 6.85 9.31
CA LYS A 36 5.07 6.18 10.53
C LYS A 36 4.78 4.68 10.47
N GLU A 37 3.53 4.31 10.13
CA GLU A 37 3.09 2.92 10.07
C GLU A 37 3.82 2.17 8.94
N LEU A 38 4.10 2.85 7.81
CA LEU A 38 4.87 2.29 6.70
C LEU A 38 6.33 2.03 7.08
N GLU A 39 6.98 2.95 7.78
CA GLU A 39 8.36 2.80 8.26
C GLU A 39 8.47 1.68 9.30
N GLU A 40 7.50 1.57 10.22
CA GLU A 40 7.40 0.47 11.18
C GLU A 40 7.20 -0.88 10.47
N GLY A 41 6.34 -0.92 9.44
CA GLY A 41 6.15 -2.10 8.59
C GLY A 41 7.44 -2.52 7.88
N CYS A 42 8.18 -1.56 7.31
CA CYS A 42 9.47 -1.79 6.67
C CYS A 42 10.49 -2.38 7.67
N LYS A 43 10.56 -1.81 8.87
CA LYS A 43 11.44 -2.28 9.94
C LYS A 43 11.14 -3.72 10.35
N LYS A 44 9.86 -4.10 10.44
CA LYS A 44 9.45 -5.47 10.82
C LYS A 44 9.91 -6.53 9.83
N VAL A 45 9.96 -6.20 8.54
CA VAL A 45 10.40 -7.12 7.48
C VAL A 45 11.86 -6.95 7.10
N GLY A 46 12.57 -6.01 7.75
CA GLY A 46 14.00 -5.79 7.54
C GLY A 46 14.35 -5.13 6.21
N ILE A 47 13.42 -4.41 5.58
CA ILE A 47 13.65 -3.67 4.33
C ILE A 47 13.82 -2.18 4.62
N LYS A 48 14.73 -1.51 3.92
CA LYS A 48 14.80 -0.04 3.97
C LYS A 48 13.85 0.57 2.94
N PRO A 49 13.21 1.71 3.23
CA PRO A 49 12.32 2.37 2.28
C PRO A 49 12.95 2.66 0.91
N GLU A 50 14.27 2.87 0.84
CA GLU A 50 14.99 3.11 -0.43
C GLU A 50 15.04 1.86 -1.33
N GLU A 51 14.90 0.66 -0.75
CA GLU A 51 14.90 -0.61 -1.49
C GLU A 51 13.55 -0.88 -2.17
N LEU A 52 12.51 -0.09 -1.87
CA LEU A 52 11.16 -0.23 -2.43
C LEU A 52 11.02 0.34 -3.85
N GLU A 53 12.04 1.01 -4.38
CA GLU A 53 12.01 1.60 -5.72
C GLU A 53 11.69 0.52 -6.77
N GLY A 54 10.55 0.69 -7.46
CA GLY A 54 10.10 -0.25 -8.49
C GLY A 54 9.42 -1.53 -7.96
N MET A 55 9.34 -1.73 -6.65
CA MET A 55 8.64 -2.88 -6.06
C MET A 55 7.12 -2.67 -5.99
N VAL A 56 6.39 -3.78 -5.91
CA VAL A 56 4.99 -3.79 -5.50
C VAL A 56 4.94 -3.89 -3.97
N VAL A 57 4.23 -2.97 -3.32
CA VAL A 57 4.06 -2.98 -1.86
C VAL A 57 2.65 -3.45 -1.53
N ALA A 58 2.53 -4.60 -0.86
CA ALA A 58 1.28 -5.08 -0.30
C ALA A 58 1.19 -4.70 1.17
N LEU A 59 0.13 -4.01 1.58
CA LEU A 59 -0.11 -3.61 2.96
C LEU A 59 -0.99 -4.65 3.64
N ASP A 60 -0.42 -5.47 4.51
CA ASP A 60 -1.21 -6.40 5.32
C ASP A 60 -1.77 -5.69 6.55
N THR A 61 -3.01 -5.22 6.42
CA THR A 61 -3.81 -4.63 7.51
C THR A 61 -4.57 -5.68 8.32
N GLY A 62 -4.53 -6.95 7.92
CA GLY A 62 -5.36 -8.02 8.47
C GLY A 62 -6.83 -7.98 8.05
N MET A 63 -7.30 -6.99 7.27
CA MET A 63 -8.71 -6.85 6.89
C MET A 63 -9.26 -8.03 6.08
N HIS A 64 -8.40 -8.72 5.33
CA HIS A 64 -8.75 -9.94 4.59
C HIS A 64 -9.27 -11.06 5.51
N LYS A 65 -8.93 -11.05 6.81
CA LYS A 65 -9.41 -12.04 7.81
C LYS A 65 -10.85 -11.79 8.24
N TYR A 66 -11.37 -10.59 7.98
CA TYR A 66 -12.74 -10.18 8.34
C TYR A 66 -13.67 -10.17 7.14
N PHE A 67 -13.25 -10.69 5.97
CA PHE A 67 -14.04 -10.69 4.74
C PHE A 67 -15.37 -11.46 4.92
N ASP A 68 -16.43 -10.71 5.18
CA ASP A 68 -17.78 -11.18 5.47
C ASP A 68 -18.77 -9.99 5.37
N ASP A 69 -20.08 -10.25 5.43
CA ASP A 69 -21.15 -9.25 5.51
C ASP A 69 -21.27 -8.63 6.92
N SER A 70 -20.18 -8.05 7.39
CA SER A 70 -20.06 -7.53 8.76
C SER A 70 -19.67 -6.05 8.79
N LYS A 71 -19.99 -5.40 9.91
CA LYS A 71 -19.53 -4.01 10.17
C LYS A 71 -18.01 -3.92 10.26
N ALA A 72 -17.35 -4.97 10.76
CA ALA A 72 -15.90 -5.00 10.86
C ALA A 72 -15.25 -4.80 9.48
N TYR A 73 -15.75 -5.48 8.45
CA TYR A 73 -15.23 -5.34 7.09
C TYR A 73 -15.66 -4.03 6.42
N TYR A 74 -16.97 -3.73 6.42
CA TYR A 74 -17.51 -2.64 5.62
C TYR A 74 -17.41 -1.25 6.25
N HIS A 75 -17.31 -1.14 7.57
CA HIS A 75 -17.35 0.15 8.25
C HIS A 75 -16.01 0.52 8.87
N TYR A 76 -15.22 -0.45 9.34
CA TYR A 76 -14.10 -0.21 10.25
C TYR A 76 -12.72 -0.37 9.61
N ALA A 77 -12.67 -0.59 8.28
CA ALA A 77 -11.42 -0.76 7.55
C ALA A 77 -10.52 0.48 7.67
N ALA A 78 -9.23 0.24 7.86
CA ALA A 78 -8.20 1.26 7.74
C ALA A 78 -7.91 1.57 6.26
N GLY A 79 -7.32 2.74 6.00
CA GLY A 79 -6.96 3.15 4.65
C GLY A 79 -5.76 4.09 4.64
N THR A 80 -5.21 4.33 3.46
CA THR A 80 -4.04 5.19 3.30
C THR A 80 -4.42 6.67 3.23
N GLY A 81 -3.74 7.51 4.01
CA GLY A 81 -3.86 8.96 3.92
C GLY A 81 -3.04 9.57 2.79
N VAL A 82 -3.21 10.88 2.58
CA VAL A 82 -2.46 11.65 1.58
C VAL A 82 -0.94 11.57 1.83
N GLU A 83 -0.53 11.57 3.10
CA GLU A 83 0.89 11.49 3.45
C GLU A 83 1.50 10.13 3.13
N ALA A 84 0.75 9.03 3.24
CA ALA A 84 1.18 7.73 2.72
C ALA A 84 1.35 7.77 1.19
N GLY A 85 0.40 8.40 0.48
CA GLY A 85 0.51 8.63 -0.96
C GLY A 85 1.80 9.36 -1.37
N LYS A 86 2.13 10.46 -0.67
CA LYS A 86 3.38 11.21 -0.89
C LYS A 86 4.61 10.36 -0.58
N TRP A 87 4.55 9.54 0.47
CA TRP A 87 5.61 8.61 0.84
C TRP A 87 5.88 7.58 -0.26
N PHE A 88 4.84 6.93 -0.80
CA PHE A 88 4.99 5.98 -1.91
C PHE A 88 5.62 6.62 -3.15
N VAL A 89 5.23 7.86 -3.48
CA VAL A 89 5.82 8.62 -4.60
C VAL A 89 7.29 8.95 -4.33
N LYS A 90 7.64 9.37 -3.11
CA LYS A 90 9.03 9.65 -2.70
C LYS A 90 9.93 8.43 -2.86
N HIS A 91 9.44 7.26 -2.47
CA HIS A 91 10.16 5.99 -2.55
C HIS A 91 9.96 5.25 -3.88
N LYS A 92 9.27 5.87 -4.84
CA LYS A 92 9.03 5.35 -6.20
C LYS A 92 8.52 3.91 -6.21
N VAL A 93 7.61 3.60 -5.27
CA VAL A 93 6.89 2.33 -5.27
C VAL A 93 6.13 2.21 -6.58
N LYS A 94 6.22 1.05 -7.24
CA LYS A 94 5.58 0.82 -8.55
C LYS A 94 4.07 0.74 -8.41
N CYS A 95 3.60 -0.05 -7.45
CA CYS A 95 2.20 -0.36 -7.23
C CYS A 95 1.96 -0.61 -5.74
N VAL A 96 0.78 -0.25 -5.23
CA VAL A 96 0.36 -0.52 -3.86
C VAL A 96 -0.90 -1.40 -3.89
N ALA A 97 -0.87 -2.48 -3.13
CA ALA A 97 -2.00 -3.35 -2.85
C ALA A 97 -2.30 -3.31 -1.34
N MET A 98 -3.54 -3.60 -0.95
CA MET A 98 -3.99 -3.64 0.44
C MET A 98 -5.11 -4.66 0.62
#